data_AF-M1W970-F1
#
_entry.id   AF-M1W970-F1
#
_cell.length_a   1.000
_cell.length_b   1.000
_cell.length_c   1.000
_cell.angle_alpha   90.00
_cell.angle_beta   90.00
_cell.angle_gamma   90.00
#
_symmetry.space_group_name_H-M   'P 1'
#
loop_
_entity.id
_entity.type
_entity.pdbx_description
1 polymer ?
#
loop_
_entity_poly.entity_id
_entity_poly.type
_entity_poly.pdbx_seq_one_letter_code
_entity_poly.pdbx_strand_id
1 'polypeptide(L)'
;MGGTTSKVTGQDKAILDMKSQRDKLHQYQRRITVLTDKETDIAKQMLARGDKKRALLALRRKKYQETLLSKTDAQLEQLEKLTSNVEFALIQKDVVFGLQQGTKVLEAIHAEMGGLEHVEKLMGETAEAIAYQQQVSDMLGGQISARDEEDVEEELEALQAGLSEQGHQLPSVPNAHVPVSERTRTEHLRDRRPEEQEMLAS
;
A
#
# COMPACT_ATOMS: atom_id res chain seq x y z
N MET A 1 40.33 -1.16 14.39
CA MET A 1 40.42 -1.99 13.17
C MET A 1 39.83 -3.37 13.47
N GLY A 2 38.50 -3.48 13.53
CA GLY A 2 37.81 -4.75 13.79
C GLY A 2 37.16 -5.23 12.51
N GLY A 3 37.86 -6.03 11.72
CA GLY A 3 37.28 -6.68 10.55
C GLY A 3 36.27 -7.73 11.00
N THR A 4 35.00 -7.38 11.01
CA THR A 4 33.92 -8.36 11.14
C THR A 4 33.94 -9.22 9.88
N THR A 5 34.59 -10.38 9.94
CA THR A 5 34.41 -11.43 8.94
C THR A 5 32.92 -11.74 8.90
N SER A 6 32.20 -11.28 7.88
CA SER A 6 30.77 -11.52 7.73
C SER A 6 30.57 -13.03 7.71
N LYS A 7 30.05 -13.59 8.82
CA LYS A 7 29.79 -15.02 8.91
C LYS A 7 28.64 -15.31 7.96
N VAL A 8 28.96 -15.95 6.83
CA VAL A 8 27.98 -16.41 5.85
C VAL A 8 26.93 -17.22 6.59
N THR A 9 25.69 -16.75 6.57
CA THR A 9 24.59 -17.40 7.25
C THR A 9 24.03 -18.54 6.39
N GLY A 10 23.26 -19.45 7.00
CA GLY A 10 22.55 -20.49 6.23
C GLY A 10 21.58 -19.88 5.19
N GLN A 11 21.08 -18.68 5.45
CA GLN A 11 20.22 -17.92 4.53
C GLN A 11 21.01 -17.45 3.30
N ASP A 12 22.21 -16.88 3.50
CA ASP A 12 23.08 -16.45 2.41
C ASP A 12 23.47 -17.60 1.49
N LYS A 13 23.73 -18.79 2.07
CA LYS A 13 24.02 -19.99 1.29
C LYS A 13 22.82 -20.44 0.45
N ALA A 14 21.61 -20.42 1.03
CA ALA A 14 20.40 -20.76 0.30
C ALA A 14 20.12 -19.78 -0.86
N ILE A 15 20.32 -18.48 -0.64
CA ILE A 15 20.18 -17.44 -1.67
C ILE A 15 21.21 -17.63 -2.78
N LEU A 16 22.46 -17.94 -2.42
CA LEU A 16 23.51 -18.26 -3.38
C LEU A 16 23.16 -19.49 -4.23
N ASP A 17 22.65 -20.55 -3.59
CA ASP A 17 22.27 -21.78 -4.29
C ASP A 17 21.12 -21.52 -5.29
N MET A 18 20.11 -20.73 -4.91
CA MET A 18 19.04 -20.31 -5.82
C MET A 18 19.57 -19.49 -7.00
N LYS A 19 20.45 -18.51 -6.75
CA LYS A 19 21.08 -17.69 -7.80
C LYS A 19 21.94 -18.54 -8.73
N SER A 20 22.70 -19.49 -8.18
CA SER A 20 23.51 -20.45 -8.96
C SER A 20 22.62 -21.33 -9.84
N GLN A 21 21.48 -21.80 -9.34
CA GLN A 21 20.52 -22.58 -10.13
C GLN A 21 19.93 -21.76 -11.27
N ARG A 22 19.53 -20.51 -11.02
CA ARG A 22 19.07 -19.59 -12.09
C ARG A 22 20.12 -19.43 -13.17
N ASP A 23 21.38 -19.19 -12.80
CA ASP A 23 22.46 -19.00 -13.77
C ASP A 23 22.73 -20.27 -14.60
N LYS A 24 22.62 -21.46 -13.98
CA LYS A 24 22.69 -22.75 -14.68
C LYS A 24 21.52 -22.92 -15.67
N LEU A 25 20.31 -22.52 -15.30
CA LEU A 25 19.16 -22.57 -16.21
C LEU A 25 19.34 -21.63 -17.40
N HIS A 26 19.87 -20.42 -17.21
CA HIS A 26 20.23 -19.53 -18.33
C HIS A 26 21.29 -20.14 -19.26
N GLN A 27 22.30 -20.81 -18.71
CA GLN A 27 23.29 -21.51 -19.53
C GLN A 27 22.66 -22.65 -20.33
N TYR A 28 21.75 -23.40 -19.72
CA TYR A 28 21.00 -24.46 -20.38
C TYR A 28 20.08 -23.93 -21.49
N GLN A 29 19.36 -22.83 -21.23
CA GLN A 29 18.53 -22.12 -22.20
C GLN A 29 19.35 -21.75 -23.44
N ARG A 30 20.50 -21.07 -23.27
CA ARG A 30 21.40 -20.69 -24.36
C ARG A 30 21.88 -21.91 -25.16
N ARG A 31 22.22 -23.01 -24.48
CA ARG A 31 22.65 -24.25 -25.13
C ARG A 31 21.52 -24.87 -25.97
N ILE A 32 20.29 -24.89 -25.47
CA ILE A 32 19.13 -25.40 -26.21
C ILE A 32 18.81 -24.51 -27.41
N THR A 33 18.87 -23.18 -27.29
CA THR A 33 18.64 -22.27 -28.42
C THR A 33 19.58 -22.58 -29.57
N VAL A 34 20.88 -22.71 -29.30
CA VAL A 34 21.89 -23.06 -30.32
C VAL A 34 21.63 -24.44 -30.94
N LEU A 35 21.17 -25.42 -30.15
CA LEU A 35 20.77 -26.74 -30.66
C LEU A 35 19.55 -26.66 -31.58
N THR A 36 18.54 -25.88 -31.18
CA THR A 36 17.31 -25.68 -31.94
C THR A 36 17.60 -25.04 -33.28
N ASP A 37 18.48 -24.03 -33.32
CA ASP A 37 18.93 -23.38 -34.56
C ASP A 37 19.63 -24.39 -35.48
N LYS A 38 20.55 -25.19 -34.94
CA LYS A 38 21.22 -26.26 -35.71
C LYS A 38 20.22 -27.27 -36.29
N GLU A 39 19.20 -27.66 -35.53
CA GLU A 39 18.17 -28.57 -36.01
C GLU A 39 17.30 -27.94 -37.10
N THR A 40 17.06 -26.63 -37.06
CA THR A 40 16.39 -25.93 -38.18
C THR A 40 17.22 -25.95 -39.44
N ASP A 41 18.54 -25.75 -39.34
CA ASP A 41 19.41 -25.75 -40.51
C ASP A 41 19.58 -27.16 -41.09
N ILE A 42 19.68 -28.18 -40.24
CA ILE A 42 19.66 -29.58 -40.68
C ILE A 42 18.34 -29.90 -41.39
N ALA A 43 17.20 -29.44 -40.86
CA ALA A 43 15.90 -29.65 -41.51
C ALA A 43 15.84 -28.98 -42.89
N LYS A 44 16.33 -27.73 -43.02
CA LYS A 44 16.42 -27.02 -44.31
C LYS A 44 17.31 -27.76 -45.31
N GLN A 45 18.48 -28.24 -44.88
CA GLN A 45 19.41 -28.98 -45.73
C GLN A 45 18.82 -30.32 -46.21
N MET A 46 18.10 -31.04 -45.34
CA MET A 46 17.47 -32.31 -45.71
C MET A 46 16.29 -32.10 -46.68
N LEU A 47 15.53 -31.01 -46.52
CA LEU A 47 14.48 -30.62 -47.47
C LEU A 47 15.07 -30.26 -48.85
N ALA A 48 16.19 -29.52 -48.89
CA ALA A 48 16.87 -29.19 -50.14
C ALA A 48 17.38 -30.44 -50.88
N ARG A 49 17.72 -31.51 -50.16
CA ARG A 49 18.12 -32.81 -50.71
C ARG A 49 16.95 -33.74 -51.06
N GLY A 50 15.70 -33.31 -50.82
CA GLY A 50 14.49 -34.11 -51.06
C GLY A 50 14.21 -35.21 -50.02
N ASP A 51 14.99 -35.32 -48.94
CA ASP A 51 14.80 -36.34 -47.91
C ASP A 51 13.80 -35.90 -46.84
N LYS A 52 12.51 -36.05 -47.17
CA LYS A 52 11.38 -35.66 -46.33
C LYS A 52 11.32 -36.42 -45.00
N LYS A 53 11.74 -37.70 -44.95
CA LYS A 53 11.69 -38.52 -43.72
C LYS A 53 12.67 -37.99 -42.68
N ARG A 54 13.90 -37.67 -43.08
CA ARG A 54 14.92 -37.09 -42.18
C ARG A 54 14.56 -35.67 -41.76
N ALA A 55 14.01 -34.86 -42.65
CA ALA A 55 13.52 -33.53 -42.31
C ALA A 55 12.42 -33.57 -41.23
N LEU A 56 11.45 -34.48 -41.34
CA LEU A 56 10.41 -34.66 -40.32
C LEU A 56 10.97 -35.07 -38.96
N LEU A 57 11.99 -35.94 -38.93
CA LEU A 57 12.65 -36.33 -37.68
C LEU A 57 13.35 -35.14 -37.01
N ALA A 58 14.06 -34.32 -37.79
CA ALA A 58 14.71 -33.11 -37.29
C ALA A 58 13.68 -32.11 -36.71
N LEU A 59 12.55 -31.91 -37.40
CA LEU A 59 11.48 -31.04 -36.92
C LEU A 59 10.82 -31.57 -35.63
N ARG A 60 10.67 -32.89 -35.47
CA ARG A 60 10.16 -33.48 -34.22
C ARG A 60 11.11 -33.25 -33.05
N ARG A 61 12.42 -33.40 -33.26
CA ARG A 61 13.43 -33.09 -32.24
C ARG A 61 13.42 -31.61 -31.87
N LYS A 62 13.28 -30.74 -32.86
CA LYS A 62 13.18 -29.30 -32.67
C LYS A 62 11.97 -28.98 -31.77
N LYS A 63 10.81 -29.57 -32.08
CA LYS A 63 9.59 -29.35 -31.29
C LYS A 63 9.71 -29.82 -29.84
N TYR A 64 10.39 -30.93 -29.62
CA TYR A 64 10.69 -31.41 -28.27
C TYR A 64 11.61 -30.44 -27.51
N GLN A 65 12.64 -29.90 -28.17
CA GLN A 65 13.55 -28.91 -27.59
C GLN A 65 12.86 -27.59 -27.28
N GLU A 66 11.98 -27.10 -28.15
CA GLU A 66 11.12 -25.93 -27.89
C GLU A 66 10.23 -26.14 -26.65
N THR A 67 9.69 -27.35 -26.48
CA THR A 67 8.86 -27.70 -25.31
C THR A 67 9.70 -27.70 -24.03
N LEU A 68 10.93 -28.23 -24.09
CA LEU A 68 11.87 -28.17 -22.97
C LEU A 68 12.29 -26.73 -22.65
N LEU A 69 12.50 -25.90 -23.66
CA LEU A 69 12.84 -24.48 -23.49
C LEU A 69 11.69 -23.75 -22.78
N SER A 70 10.45 -23.92 -23.24
CA SER A 70 9.27 -23.34 -22.60
C SER A 70 9.11 -23.78 -21.13
N LYS A 71 9.36 -25.05 -20.81
CA LYS A 71 9.36 -25.53 -19.41
C LYS A 71 10.47 -24.89 -18.59
N THR A 72 11.65 -24.71 -19.18
CA THR A 72 12.80 -24.07 -18.54
C THR A 72 12.51 -22.60 -18.25
N ASP A 73 11.90 -21.88 -19.19
CA ASP A 73 11.53 -20.48 -19.02
C ASP A 73 10.51 -20.31 -17.87
N ALA A 74 9.51 -21.18 -17.78
CA ALA A 74 8.56 -21.18 -16.68
C ALA A 74 9.22 -21.46 -15.32
N GLN A 75 10.17 -22.39 -15.26
CA GLN A 75 10.95 -22.66 -14.05
C GLN A 75 11.84 -21.48 -13.66
N LEU A 76 12.42 -20.79 -14.66
CA LEU A 76 13.27 -19.63 -14.44
C LEU A 76 12.46 -18.46 -13.88
N GLU A 77 11.28 -18.19 -14.44
CA GLU A 77 10.35 -17.20 -13.91
C GLU A 77 9.95 -17.51 -12.45
N GLN A 78 9.70 -18.78 -12.14
CA GLN A 78 9.39 -19.21 -10.78
C GLN A 78 10.57 -18.98 -9.82
N LEU A 79 11.81 -19.26 -10.25
CA LEU A 79 13.02 -19.01 -9.47
C LEU A 79 13.28 -17.52 -9.23
N GLU A 80 13.02 -16.67 -10.23
CA GLU A 80 13.14 -15.23 -10.09
C GLU A 80 12.12 -14.66 -9.11
N LYS A 81 10.85 -15.09 -9.21
CA LYS A 81 9.80 -14.74 -8.23
C LYS A 81 10.18 -15.18 -6.82
N LEU A 82 10.66 -16.42 -6.66
CA LEU A 82 11.08 -16.93 -5.36
C LEU A 82 12.25 -16.12 -4.78
N THR A 83 13.25 -15.79 -5.61
CA THR A 83 14.40 -14.99 -5.19
C THR A 83 13.96 -13.60 -4.72
N SER A 84 13.12 -12.92 -5.51
CA SER A 84 12.55 -11.61 -5.16
C SER A 84 11.75 -11.65 -3.85
N ASN A 85 10.92 -12.68 -3.67
CA ASN A 85 10.14 -12.87 -2.44
C ASN A 85 11.04 -13.06 -1.22
N VAL A 86 12.14 -13.80 -1.35
CA VAL A 86 13.09 -14.01 -0.26
C VAL A 86 13.84 -12.72 0.07
N GLU A 87 14.30 -11.97 -0.94
CA GLU A 87 14.94 -10.67 -0.74
C GLU A 87 13.99 -9.68 -0.06
N PHE A 88 12.72 -9.67 -0.44
CA PHE A 88 11.70 -8.85 0.22
C PHE A 88 11.44 -9.30 1.66
N ALA A 89 11.38 -10.60 1.93
CA ALA A 89 11.21 -11.12 3.28
C ALA A 89 12.38 -10.75 4.21
N LEU A 90 13.61 -10.65 3.68
CA LEU A 90 14.75 -10.14 4.44
C LEU A 90 14.56 -8.67 4.83
N ILE A 91 14.12 -7.83 3.89
CA ILE A 91 13.81 -6.42 4.17
C ILE A 91 12.69 -6.32 5.21
N GLN A 92 11.63 -7.11 5.06
CA GLN A 92 10.52 -7.14 6.02
C GLN A 92 10.98 -7.50 7.44
N LYS A 93 11.89 -8.48 7.58
CA LYS A 93 12.49 -8.83 8.87
C LYS A 93 13.18 -7.61 9.50
N ASP A 94 13.97 -6.88 8.72
CA ASP A 94 14.70 -5.70 9.22
C ASP A 94 13.74 -4.56 9.61
N VAL A 95 12.67 -4.35 8.84
CA VAL A 95 11.61 -3.38 9.19
C VAL A 95 10.94 -3.77 10.51
N VAL A 96 10.57 -5.04 10.68
CA VAL A 96 9.96 -5.53 11.94
C VAL A 96 10.92 -5.36 13.12
N PHE A 97 12.22 -5.63 12.92
CA PHE A 97 13.22 -5.40 13.96
C PHE A 97 13.39 -3.91 14.31
N GLY A 98 13.29 -3.03 13.31
CA GLY A 98 13.27 -1.57 13.50
C GLY A 98 12.04 -1.11 14.29
N LEU A 99 10.85 -1.61 13.94
CA LEU A 99 9.61 -1.32 14.67
C LEU A 99 9.69 -1.80 16.13
N GLN A 100 10.19 -3.01 16.37
CA GLN A 100 10.38 -3.52 17.73
C GLN A 100 11.31 -2.65 18.56
N GLN A 101 12.40 -2.16 17.99
CA GLN A 101 13.29 -1.23 18.68
C GLN A 101 12.62 0.12 18.93
N GLY A 102 11.89 0.65 17.95
CA GLY A 102 11.11 1.88 18.11
C GLY A 102 10.07 1.77 19.22
N THR A 103 9.34 0.66 19.30
CA THR A 103 8.39 0.39 20.39
C THR A 103 9.09 0.36 21.74
N LYS A 104 10.24 -0.31 21.87
CA LYS A 104 11.01 -0.33 23.13
C LYS A 104 11.49 1.06 23.55
N VAL A 105 11.91 1.89 22.60
CA VAL A 105 12.32 3.28 22.89
C VAL A 105 11.11 4.10 23.32
N LEU A 106 9.96 3.93 22.67
CA LEU A 106 8.73 4.63 23.05
C LEU A 106 8.25 4.20 24.44
N GLU A 107 8.33 2.90 24.77
CA GLU A 107 8.04 2.38 26.12
C GLU A 107 8.97 2.99 27.17
N ALA A 108 10.27 3.12 26.86
CA ALA A 108 11.22 3.76 27.76
C ALA A 108 10.90 5.25 27.97
N ILE A 109 10.58 5.98 26.90
CA ILE A 109 10.15 7.39 26.97
C ILE A 109 8.85 7.53 27.79
N HIS A 110 7.88 6.64 27.58
CA HIS A 110 6.65 6.63 28.36
C HIS A 110 6.93 6.35 29.84
N ALA A 111 7.85 5.45 30.17
CA ALA A 111 8.26 5.21 31.55
C ALA A 111 8.96 6.43 32.18
N GLU A 112 9.84 7.13 31.45
CA GLU A 112 10.50 8.35 31.92
C GLU A 112 9.53 9.53 32.08
N MET A 113 8.51 9.66 31.23
CA MET A 113 7.44 10.65 31.35
C MET A 113 6.41 10.31 32.44
N GLY A 114 6.68 9.29 33.27
CA GLY A 114 5.85 8.92 34.43
C GLY A 114 4.68 7.99 34.10
N GLY A 115 4.66 7.40 32.92
CA GLY A 115 3.74 6.34 32.53
C GLY A 115 2.26 6.75 32.58
N LEU A 116 1.40 5.77 32.79
CA LEU A 116 -0.05 5.99 32.90
C LEU A 116 -0.39 6.83 34.14
N GLU A 117 0.34 6.65 35.24
CA GLU A 117 0.10 7.37 36.51
C GLU A 117 0.32 8.88 36.37
N HIS A 118 1.36 9.33 35.64
CA HIS A 118 1.56 10.76 35.42
C HIS A 118 0.50 11.36 34.49
N VAL A 119 0.06 10.62 33.48
CA VAL A 119 -1.05 11.05 32.61
C VAL A 119 -2.36 11.14 33.39
N GLU A 120 -2.68 10.16 34.23
CA GLU A 120 -3.87 10.19 35.11
C GLU A 120 -3.80 11.36 36.10
N LYS A 121 -2.63 11.60 36.71
CA LYS A 121 -2.42 12.74 37.61
C LYS A 121 -2.61 14.07 36.89
N LEU A 122 -2.04 14.23 35.69
CA LEU A 122 -2.16 15.45 34.89
C LEU A 122 -3.63 15.70 34.49
N MET A 123 -4.38 14.66 34.11
CA MET A 123 -5.81 14.79 33.82
C MET A 123 -6.61 15.20 35.06
N GLY A 124 -6.28 14.64 36.23
CA GLY A 124 -6.88 15.05 37.51
C GLY A 124 -6.60 16.52 37.86
N GLU A 125 -5.34 16.94 37.79
CA GLU A 125 -4.92 18.33 38.03
C GLU A 125 -5.57 19.31 37.04
N THR A 126 -5.75 18.90 35.77
CA THR A 126 -6.43 19.73 34.75
C THR A 126 -7.92 19.84 35.02
N ALA A 127 -8.59 18.75 35.40
CA ALA A 127 -10.01 18.77 35.74
C ALA A 127 -10.28 19.63 36.99
N GLU A 128 -9.40 19.55 37.99
CA GLU A 128 -9.47 20.39 39.19
C GLU A 128 -9.23 21.87 38.87
N ALA A 129 -8.25 22.18 38.00
CA ALA A 129 -8.01 23.55 37.54
C ALA A 129 -9.21 24.14 36.77
N ILE A 130 -9.87 23.34 35.93
CA ILE A 130 -11.10 23.76 35.22
C ILE A 130 -12.23 24.02 36.22
N ALA A 131 -12.42 23.14 37.21
CA ALA A 131 -13.42 23.32 38.25
C ALA A 131 -13.15 24.59 39.10
N TYR A 132 -11.88 24.84 39.46
CA TYR A 132 -11.48 26.06 40.15
C TYR A 132 -11.71 27.31 39.28
N GLN A 133 -11.36 27.26 38.00
CA GLN A 133 -11.65 28.36 37.07
C GLN A 133 -13.16 28.63 36.98
N GLN A 134 -13.99 27.59 36.87
CA GLN A 134 -15.45 27.74 36.87
C GLN A 134 -15.95 28.36 38.17
N GLN A 135 -15.47 27.88 39.32
CA GLN A 135 -15.82 28.46 40.62
C GLN A 135 -15.41 29.94 40.74
N VAL A 136 -14.22 30.30 40.27
CA VAL A 136 -13.75 31.69 40.22
C VAL A 136 -14.61 32.52 39.26
N SER A 137 -14.97 31.95 38.11
CA SER A 137 -15.84 32.58 37.12
C SER A 137 -17.26 32.78 37.66
N ASP A 138 -17.78 31.84 38.45
CA ASP A 138 -19.09 31.94 39.11
C ASP A 138 -19.05 32.97 40.25
N MET A 139 -17.95 33.03 41.02
CA MET A 139 -17.73 34.04 42.05
C MET A 139 -17.59 35.46 41.46
N LEU A 140 -16.92 35.60 40.31
CA LEU A 140 -16.78 36.87 39.60
C LEU A 140 -18.06 37.23 38.85
N GLY A 141 -18.73 36.27 38.23
CA GLY A 141 -20.00 36.44 37.51
C GLY A 141 -21.16 36.77 38.44
N GLY A 142 -21.10 36.33 39.70
CA GLY A 142 -22.06 36.70 40.75
C GLY A 142 -21.94 38.13 41.29
N GLN A 143 -21.02 38.96 40.77
CA GLN A 143 -20.87 40.37 41.15
C GLN A 143 -21.48 41.36 40.15
N ILE A 144 -22.14 40.91 39.08
CA ILE A 144 -22.86 41.79 38.16
C ILE A 144 -24.17 42.22 38.84
N SER A 145 -24.34 43.53 39.06
CA SER A 145 -25.60 44.09 39.57
C SER A 145 -26.68 43.94 38.51
N ALA A 146 -27.95 43.76 38.88
CA ALA A 146 -29.06 43.74 37.92
C ALA A 146 -29.10 44.98 37.00
N ARG A 147 -28.56 46.11 37.48
CA ARG A 147 -28.40 47.34 36.70
C ARG A 147 -27.27 47.25 35.67
N ASP A 148 -26.16 46.58 36.03
CA ASP A 148 -25.05 46.36 35.10
C ASP A 148 -25.44 45.33 34.03
N GLU A 149 -26.35 44.41 34.36
CA GLU A 149 -26.92 43.43 33.43
C GLU A 149 -27.88 44.09 32.42
N GLU A 150 -28.74 45.03 32.87
CA GLU A 150 -29.56 45.88 31.99
C GLU A 150 -28.70 46.74 31.05
N ASP A 151 -27.64 47.39 31.57
CA ASP A 151 -26.74 48.23 30.76
C ASP A 151 -26.02 47.39 29.67
N VAL A 152 -25.64 46.14 29.99
CA VAL A 152 -25.00 45.21 29.05
C VAL A 152 -25.99 44.66 28.02
N GLU A 153 -27.24 44.37 28.41
CA GLU A 153 -28.30 43.99 27.47
C GLU A 153 -28.62 45.12 26.49
N GLU A 154 -28.68 46.38 26.95
CA GLU A 154 -28.89 47.54 26.09
C GLU A 154 -27.71 47.75 25.11
N GLU A 155 -26.47 47.56 25.55
CA GLU A 155 -25.29 47.63 24.67
C GLU A 155 -25.29 46.48 23.63
N LEU A 156 -25.72 45.28 24.02
CA LEU A 156 -25.86 44.13 23.12
C LEU A 156 -26.94 44.39 22.07
N GLU A 157 -28.10 44.93 22.45
CA GLU A 157 -29.16 45.32 21.53
C GLU A 157 -28.70 46.40 20.56
N ALA A 158 -27.93 47.40 21.03
CA ALA A 158 -27.35 48.43 20.18
C ALA A 158 -26.35 47.87 19.15
N LEU A 159 -25.50 46.89 19.55
CA LEU A 159 -24.58 46.20 18.64
C LEU A 159 -25.32 45.33 17.61
N GLN A 160 -26.38 44.63 18.02
CA GLN A 160 -27.22 43.83 17.11
C GLN A 160 -28.02 44.71 16.14
N ALA A 161 -28.52 45.86 16.60
CA ALA A 161 -29.18 46.85 15.75
C ALA A 161 -28.18 47.44 14.75
N GLY A 162 -26.96 47.78 15.17
CA GLY A 162 -25.89 48.25 14.27
C GLY A 162 -25.46 47.22 13.22
N LEU A 163 -25.44 45.93 13.58
CA LEU A 163 -25.20 44.81 12.65
C LEU A 163 -26.37 44.57 11.69
N SER A 164 -27.61 44.80 12.12
CA SER A 164 -28.82 44.68 11.28
C SER A 164 -29.04 45.88 10.36
N GLU A 165 -28.67 47.09 10.80
CA GLU A 165 -28.62 48.32 9.99
C GLU A 165 -27.49 48.26 8.95
N GLN A 166 -26.37 47.59 9.27
CA GLN A 166 -25.42 47.06 8.29
C GLN A 166 -25.98 45.80 7.61
N GLY A 167 -27.22 45.89 7.14
CA GLY A 167 -27.83 44.95 6.23
C GLY A 167 -26.95 44.78 5.01
N HIS A 168 -26.04 43.81 5.08
CA HIS A 168 -25.48 43.17 3.91
C HIS A 168 -26.65 42.50 3.21
N GLN A 169 -27.31 43.25 2.33
CA GLN A 169 -28.01 42.68 1.20
C GLN A 169 -27.00 41.78 0.50
N LEU A 170 -27.05 40.48 0.81
CA LEU A 170 -26.34 39.50 0.00
C LEU A 170 -26.90 39.65 -1.42
N PRO A 171 -26.07 40.02 -2.42
CA PRO A 171 -26.56 40.21 -3.78
C PRO A 171 -27.13 38.88 -4.28
N SER A 172 -28.38 38.92 -4.76
CA SER A 172 -29.01 37.77 -5.41
C SER A 172 -28.18 37.42 -6.65
N VAL A 173 -27.51 36.27 -6.59
CA VAL A 173 -26.65 35.79 -7.68
C VAL A 173 -27.55 35.44 -8.87
N PRO A 174 -27.30 35.98 -10.08
CA PRO A 174 -28.09 35.61 -11.25
C PRO A 174 -27.99 34.10 -11.52
N ASN A 175 -29.15 33.44 -11.72
CA ASN A 175 -29.24 32.07 -12.21
C ASN A 175 -28.70 31.99 -13.65
N ALA A 176 -27.38 31.96 -13.79
CA ALA A 176 -26.71 31.61 -15.03
C ALA A 176 -26.40 30.10 -15.00
N HIS A 177 -27.05 29.38 -15.92
CA HIS A 177 -26.86 27.97 -16.18
C HIS A 177 -25.36 27.64 -16.35
N VAL A 178 -24.76 26.93 -15.39
CA VAL A 178 -23.39 26.43 -15.50
C VAL A 178 -23.42 25.04 -16.16
N PRO A 179 -22.62 24.78 -17.21
CA PRO A 179 -22.66 23.51 -17.94
C PRO A 179 -22.06 22.38 -17.08
N VAL A 180 -22.77 21.26 -17.03
CA VAL A 180 -22.32 20.03 -16.35
C VAL A 180 -21.12 19.48 -17.12
N SER A 181 -19.94 19.52 -16.50
CA SER A 181 -18.76 18.83 -17.00
C SER A 181 -18.83 17.35 -16.59
N GLU A 182 -19.08 16.49 -17.58
CA GLU A 182 -19.03 15.03 -17.44
C GLU A 182 -17.62 14.59 -17.01
N ARG A 183 -17.49 14.16 -15.75
CA ARG A 183 -16.35 13.35 -15.33
C ARG A 183 -16.69 11.89 -15.55
N THR A 184 -16.27 11.38 -16.69
CA THR A 184 -16.20 9.95 -17.00
C THR A 184 -15.31 9.27 -15.97
N ARG A 185 -15.89 8.39 -15.15
CA ARG A 185 -15.14 7.41 -14.35
C ARG A 185 -15.74 6.03 -14.56
N THR A 186 -15.33 5.43 -15.67
CA THR A 186 -15.18 3.98 -15.82
C THR A 186 -14.12 3.53 -14.77
N GLU A 187 -14.16 2.39 -14.09
CA GLU A 187 -14.63 1.04 -14.39
C GLU A 187 -14.90 0.24 -13.10
N HIS A 188 -15.78 -0.77 -13.22
CA HIS A 188 -15.67 -2.17 -12.75
C HIS A 188 -15.01 -2.48 -11.37
N LEU A 189 -15.60 -3.28 -10.47
CA LEU A 189 -16.01 -4.68 -10.61
C LEU A 189 -16.84 -5.11 -9.38
N ARG A 190 -17.87 -5.94 -9.55
CA ARG A 190 -18.26 -7.07 -8.67
C ARG A 190 -19.39 -7.85 -9.36
N ASP A 191 -19.03 -8.82 -10.20
CA ASP A 191 -18.88 -10.25 -9.89
C ASP A 191 -20.21 -11.04 -9.99
N ARG A 192 -20.38 -11.61 -11.19
CA ARG A 192 -20.86 -12.98 -11.52
C ARG A 192 -21.97 -13.65 -10.68
N ARG A 193 -23.19 -13.67 -11.26
CA ARG A 193 -24.07 -14.82 -11.67
C ARG A 193 -23.84 -16.22 -11.03
N PRO A 194 -24.84 -17.15 -10.94
CA PRO A 194 -25.97 -17.31 -11.90
C PRO A 194 -27.34 -17.78 -11.33
N GLU A 195 -28.35 -17.68 -12.21
CA GLU A 195 -29.49 -18.58 -12.46
C GLU A 195 -29.91 -19.60 -11.39
N GLU A 196 -31.11 -19.43 -10.83
CA GLU A 196 -32.00 -20.54 -10.47
C GLU A 196 -33.47 -20.11 -10.67
N GLN A 197 -34.05 -20.66 -11.75
CA GLN A 197 -35.39 -21.27 -11.81
C GLN A 197 -36.60 -20.33 -11.59
N GLU A 198 -37.37 -20.00 -12.63
CA GLU A 198 -38.42 -20.90 -13.15
C GLU A 198 -39.03 -21.75 -12.05
N MET A 199 -39.94 -21.17 -11.27
CA MET A 199 -41.18 -21.75 -10.73
C MET A 199 -41.83 -20.57 -9.98
N LEU A 200 -42.87 -19.92 -10.48
CA LEU A 200 -44.21 -20.47 -10.50
C LEU A 200 -45.04 -19.62 -11.47
N ALA A 201 -45.38 -20.23 -12.59
CA ALA A 201 -46.67 -20.01 -13.18
C ALA A 201 -47.72 -20.59 -12.23
N SER A 202 -48.64 -19.77 -11.74
CA SER A 202 -50.03 -20.09 -11.37
C SER A 202 -50.74 -18.79 -11.04
#